data_AF-A0AA36IBA1-F1
#
_entry.id   AF-A0AA36IBA1-F1
#
_cell.length_a   1.000
_cell.length_b   1.000
_cell.length_c   1.000
_cell.angle_alpha   90.00
_cell.angle_beta   90.00
_cell.angle_gamma   90.00
#
_symmetry.space_group_name_H-M   'P 1'
#
loop_
_entity.id
_entity.type
_entity.pdbx_description
1 polymer ?
#
loop_
_entity_poly.entity_id
_entity_poly.type
_entity_poly.pdbx_seq_one_letter_code
_entity_poly.pdbx_strand_id
1 'polypeptide(L)'
;MGKAAKGGKKLPSAPLADKKKKAKKNPLFEKAPRSYRLGGDIQPKRDLTRFVKWPKYINLQRQKRIMLMRLKVPPAINQFSMTIDKNQAANVLKLCKKYMPETKVAKKARLMEMAQQKKDGQEVKTKKPQVLKYGLNHVTTLVENKMAKLVIIAHDVEPIELVCWLPALCRKKDVPYCIIKGKSRLGQLIHQKTCACVAITSVKPEDEKELNNLVGNFKAQFNDNVEVKRRWGGGIMGIKSQHVTQRRERAIQAEKAKKLGLSEGNELSRRELERQIQELRRDKVQLDASIRKMEAAQKRIFGEEEQRKLTALHSQGEENGDKENGDKEEEKKEEGENEESRKRKRDEEFEKRKKEGKPTKSDPRSRNLFGKLLGHLHSAKDRLQKEKTSKMGELQQKALSRVEEKVNLSKMNIKEFRKGHFEKQLVEEQAKVAEIEKQLEEKEVLLLQRRLENHYSIMMNFIRTEVHPPIFFLPAKHTRDTEKQLEATRASIKTKIAELRQKFKEEAQRSSKRENGKAEAEGEAEAEAEAEGEEKEKGKEKDKEKGEMDVEEKPAGDGAESESSG
;
A
#
# COMPACT_ATOMS: atom_id res chain seq x y z
N MET A 1 -64.57 -18.33 -27.09
CA MET A 1 -63.76 -18.45 -28.31
C MET A 1 -62.57 -17.50 -28.19
N GLY A 2 -61.36 -18.00 -28.39
CA GLY A 2 -60.12 -17.22 -28.33
C GLY A 2 -58.94 -18.18 -28.41
N LYS A 3 -58.37 -18.33 -29.60
CA LYS A 3 -57.46 -19.41 -30.02
C LYS A 3 -56.13 -19.39 -29.25
N ALA A 4 -55.63 -20.60 -28.99
CA ALA A 4 -54.28 -20.88 -28.53
C ALA A 4 -53.21 -20.40 -29.53
N ALA A 5 -52.15 -19.77 -29.04
CA ALA A 5 -50.90 -19.58 -29.76
C ALA A 5 -49.84 -20.55 -29.23
N LYS A 6 -49.42 -21.48 -30.09
CA LYS A 6 -48.32 -22.42 -29.86
C LYS A 6 -46.97 -21.74 -30.12
N GLY A 7 -46.00 -22.00 -29.25
CA GLY A 7 -44.66 -22.45 -29.64
C GLY A 7 -43.64 -21.40 -30.11
N GLY A 8 -42.97 -20.74 -29.17
CA GLY A 8 -41.62 -20.20 -29.40
C GLY A 8 -40.57 -21.30 -29.27
N LYS A 9 -39.83 -21.59 -30.35
CA LYS A 9 -38.71 -22.55 -30.38
C LYS A 9 -37.59 -22.09 -29.43
N LYS A 10 -37.18 -22.97 -28.51
CA LYS A 10 -35.98 -22.78 -27.66
C LYS A 10 -34.73 -23.05 -28.51
N LEU A 11 -33.83 -22.07 -28.57
CA LEU A 11 -32.46 -22.28 -29.05
C LEU A 11 -31.81 -23.43 -28.26
N PRO A 12 -31.08 -24.36 -28.90
CA PRO A 12 -30.41 -25.45 -28.19
C PRO A 12 -29.30 -24.90 -27.30
N SER A 13 -29.32 -25.25 -26.01
CA SER A 13 -28.26 -24.91 -25.07
C SER A 13 -26.93 -25.54 -25.52
N ALA A 14 -25.84 -24.76 -25.55
CA ALA A 14 -24.51 -25.19 -25.96
C ALA A 14 -24.13 -26.59 -25.40
N PRO A 15 -23.59 -27.49 -26.22
CA PRO A 15 -23.46 -28.92 -25.89
C PRO A 15 -22.44 -29.25 -24.79
N LEU A 16 -21.68 -28.26 -24.31
CA LEU A 16 -20.74 -28.38 -23.19
C LEU A 16 -20.95 -27.33 -22.07
N ALA A 17 -22.06 -26.60 -22.08
CA ALA A 17 -22.43 -25.81 -20.91
C ALA A 17 -22.96 -26.79 -19.85
N ASP A 18 -22.08 -27.21 -18.94
CA ASP A 18 -22.46 -27.97 -17.75
C ASP A 18 -23.58 -27.19 -17.04
N LYS A 19 -24.82 -27.63 -17.26
CA LYS A 19 -25.97 -27.19 -16.45
C LYS A 19 -25.53 -27.46 -15.02
N LYS A 20 -25.22 -26.41 -14.24
CA LYS A 20 -24.94 -26.52 -12.80
C LYS A 20 -26.02 -27.41 -12.23
N LYS A 21 -25.69 -28.69 -11.99
CA LYS A 21 -26.65 -29.65 -11.46
C LYS A 21 -27.09 -29.05 -10.15
N LYS A 22 -28.34 -28.59 -10.06
CA LYS A 22 -28.93 -28.18 -8.79
C LYS A 22 -28.74 -29.39 -7.88
N ALA A 23 -27.83 -29.28 -6.91
CA ALA A 23 -27.58 -30.37 -5.98
C ALA A 23 -28.93 -30.76 -5.39
N LYS A 24 -29.35 -32.01 -5.58
CA LYS A 24 -30.61 -32.52 -5.03
C LYS A 24 -30.52 -32.30 -3.52
N LYS A 25 -31.32 -31.37 -2.98
CA LYS A 25 -31.38 -31.14 -1.54
C LYS A 25 -31.95 -32.42 -0.93
N ASN A 26 -31.14 -33.11 -0.14
CA ASN A 26 -31.61 -34.29 0.55
C ASN A 26 -32.67 -33.83 1.58
N PRO A 27 -33.92 -34.33 1.50
CA PRO A 27 -34.98 -33.94 2.44
C PRO A 27 -34.65 -34.31 3.90
N LEU A 28 -33.68 -35.20 4.13
CA LEU A 28 -33.20 -35.55 5.48
C LEU A 28 -32.33 -34.46 6.12
N PHE A 29 -31.79 -33.50 5.36
CA PHE A 29 -30.95 -32.43 5.88
C PHE A 29 -31.70 -31.11 5.90
N GLU A 30 -32.37 -30.85 7.03
CA GLU A 30 -33.06 -29.59 7.29
C GLU A 30 -32.13 -28.57 7.97
N LYS A 31 -32.30 -27.29 7.62
CA LYS A 31 -31.61 -26.19 8.32
C LYS A 31 -32.38 -25.88 9.60
N ALA A 32 -31.86 -26.29 10.75
CA ALA A 32 -32.41 -25.97 12.07
C ALA A 32 -31.56 -24.88 12.76
N PRO A 33 -31.73 -23.59 12.42
CA PRO A 33 -30.97 -22.52 13.04
C PRO A 33 -31.41 -22.32 14.49
N ARG A 34 -30.43 -22.17 15.39
CA ARG A 34 -30.68 -21.83 16.79
C ARG A 34 -30.76 -20.32 16.98
N SER A 35 -31.68 -19.87 17.83
CA SER A 35 -31.84 -18.47 18.20
C SER A 35 -31.08 -18.17 19.48
N TYR A 36 -29.97 -17.44 19.38
CA TYR A 36 -29.18 -17.02 20.56
C TYR A 36 -29.58 -15.64 21.09
N ARG A 37 -30.82 -15.21 20.83
CA ARG A 37 -31.39 -14.01 21.48
C ARG A 37 -31.66 -14.31 22.96
N LEU A 38 -31.85 -13.25 23.74
CA LEU A 38 -32.28 -13.38 25.13
C LEU A 38 -33.60 -14.19 25.17
N GLY A 39 -33.64 -15.25 25.98
CA GLY A 39 -34.81 -16.14 26.11
C GLY A 39 -34.94 -17.22 25.03
N GLY A 40 -33.98 -17.34 24.09
CA GLY A 40 -33.94 -18.41 23.10
C GLY A 40 -33.12 -19.62 23.56
N ASP A 41 -32.38 -20.22 22.62
CA ASP A 41 -31.50 -21.35 22.85
C ASP A 41 -30.29 -21.02 23.75
N ILE A 42 -29.66 -22.07 24.31
CA ILE A 42 -28.44 -21.96 25.11
C ILE A 42 -27.36 -21.23 24.31
N GLN A 43 -26.76 -20.23 24.93
CA GLN A 43 -25.70 -19.41 24.34
C GLN A 43 -24.51 -20.27 23.89
N PRO A 44 -23.90 -19.98 22.74
CA PRO A 44 -22.72 -20.69 22.30
C PRO A 44 -21.53 -20.37 23.22
N LYS A 45 -20.53 -21.26 23.21
CA LYS A 45 -19.25 -20.97 23.85
C LYS A 45 -18.64 -19.73 23.18
N ARG A 46 -18.29 -18.74 23.99
CA ARG A 46 -17.70 -17.46 23.58
C ARG A 46 -16.39 -17.22 24.31
N ASP A 47 -15.58 -16.31 23.80
CA ASP A 47 -14.39 -15.85 24.53
C ASP A 47 -14.82 -15.10 25.80
N LEU A 48 -14.55 -15.70 26.95
CA LEU A 48 -14.83 -15.14 28.27
C LEU A 48 -13.58 -14.54 28.93
N THR A 49 -12.44 -14.43 28.25
CA THR A 49 -11.13 -13.99 28.80
C THR A 49 -11.23 -12.67 29.58
N ARG A 50 -12.11 -11.75 29.15
CA ARG A 50 -12.35 -10.47 29.83
C ARG A 50 -13.14 -10.59 31.15
N PHE A 51 -13.95 -11.63 31.29
CA PHE A 51 -14.85 -11.88 32.43
C PHE A 51 -14.36 -13.01 33.36
N VAL A 52 -13.25 -13.67 33.01
CA VAL A 52 -12.62 -14.69 33.87
C VAL A 52 -12.26 -14.09 35.24
N LYS A 53 -12.55 -14.84 36.30
CA LYS A 53 -12.02 -14.58 37.64
C LYS A 53 -10.54 -14.96 37.66
N TRP A 54 -9.68 -13.99 37.35
CA TRP A 54 -8.24 -14.21 37.27
C TRP A 54 -7.61 -14.52 38.64
N PRO A 55 -6.57 -15.38 38.70
CA PRO A 55 -5.74 -15.58 39.88
C PRO A 55 -5.20 -14.27 40.48
N LYS A 56 -5.01 -14.24 41.81
CA LYS A 56 -4.64 -13.03 42.56
C LYS A 56 -3.37 -12.34 42.03
N TYR A 57 -2.33 -13.11 41.68
CA TYR A 57 -1.07 -12.53 41.19
C TYR A 57 -1.22 -11.78 39.86
N ILE A 58 -2.08 -12.26 38.96
CA ILE A 58 -2.40 -11.58 37.68
C ILE A 58 -3.14 -10.28 37.97
N ASN A 59 -4.12 -10.31 38.89
CA ASN A 59 -4.85 -9.11 39.29
C ASN A 59 -3.92 -8.08 39.90
N LEU A 60 -3.03 -8.48 40.81
CA LEU A 60 -2.08 -7.58 41.46
C LEU A 60 -1.16 -6.89 40.44
N GLN A 61 -0.60 -7.64 39.49
CA GLN A 61 0.25 -7.08 38.43
C GLN A 61 -0.52 -6.11 37.52
N ARG A 62 -1.76 -6.45 37.15
CA ARG A 62 -2.62 -5.57 36.32
C ARG A 62 -3.02 -4.31 37.09
N GLN A 63 -3.40 -4.43 38.36
CA GLN A 63 -3.76 -3.32 39.24
C GLN A 63 -2.56 -2.39 39.46
N LYS A 64 -1.34 -2.93 39.71
CA LYS A 64 -0.10 -2.15 39.79
C LYS A 64 0.11 -1.29 38.53
N ARG A 65 -0.05 -1.89 37.34
CA ARG A 65 0.07 -1.16 36.06
C ARG A 65 -1.00 -0.08 35.91
N ILE A 66 -2.26 -0.37 36.28
CA ILE A 66 -3.35 0.60 36.22
C ILE A 66 -3.08 1.76 37.17
N MET A 67 -2.66 1.50 38.40
CA MET A 67 -2.32 2.54 39.38
C MET A 67 -1.23 3.48 38.87
N LEU A 68 -0.14 2.94 38.31
CA LEU A 68 0.94 3.76 37.73
C LEU A 68 0.47 4.65 36.57
N MET A 69 -0.57 4.24 35.83
CA MET A 69 -1.17 5.08 34.79
C MET A 69 -2.11 6.17 35.35
N ARG A 70 -2.80 5.89 36.46
CA ARG A 70 -3.83 6.77 37.05
C ARG A 70 -3.23 7.83 37.94
N LEU A 71 -2.23 7.47 38.75
CA LEU A 71 -1.57 8.40 39.65
C LEU A 71 -0.71 9.38 38.87
N LYS A 72 -0.50 10.58 39.43
CA LYS A 72 0.49 11.53 38.90
C LYS A 72 1.88 11.01 39.25
N VAL A 73 2.68 10.72 38.24
CA VAL A 73 4.01 10.15 38.40
C VAL A 73 5.04 11.29 38.41
N PRO A 74 5.89 11.38 39.46
CA PRO A 74 6.94 12.40 39.52
C PRO A 74 7.89 12.34 38.31
N PRO A 75 8.43 13.48 37.85
CA PRO A 75 9.31 13.54 36.67
C PRO A 75 10.54 12.62 36.77
N ALA A 76 11.12 12.47 37.97
CA ALA A 76 12.27 11.61 38.22
C ALA A 76 12.02 10.12 37.93
N ILE A 77 10.76 9.67 38.02
CA ILE A 77 10.36 8.30 37.66
C ILE A 77 9.83 8.29 36.22
N ASN A 78 9.08 9.32 35.82
CA ASN A 78 8.49 9.41 34.48
C ASN A 78 9.54 9.41 33.35
N GLN A 79 10.75 9.91 33.61
CA GLN A 79 11.85 9.87 32.63
C GLN A 79 12.13 8.44 32.10
N PHE A 80 11.90 7.38 32.88
CA PHE A 80 12.06 5.99 32.41
C PHE A 80 10.96 5.53 31.45
N SER A 81 9.83 6.24 31.37
CA SER A 81 8.82 6.00 30.35
C SER A 81 9.22 6.57 28.98
N MET A 82 10.13 7.56 28.97
CA MET A 82 10.66 8.19 27.77
C MET A 82 11.91 7.44 27.30
N THR A 83 11.73 6.33 26.60
CA THR A 83 12.84 5.52 26.09
C THR A 83 13.24 5.90 24.67
N ILE A 84 14.44 5.48 24.23
CA ILE A 84 14.80 5.48 22.80
C ILE A 84 13.83 4.63 21.99
N ASP A 85 13.73 4.93 20.69
CA ASP A 85 12.90 4.19 19.77
C ASP A 85 13.52 2.82 19.41
N LYS A 86 12.76 1.99 18.68
CA LYS A 86 13.19 0.63 18.35
C LYS A 86 14.41 0.63 17.41
N ASN A 87 14.52 1.60 16.52
CA ASN A 87 15.59 1.67 15.53
C ASN A 87 16.89 2.15 16.18
N GLN A 88 16.85 3.23 16.97
CA GLN A 88 18.02 3.64 17.78
C GLN A 88 18.47 2.51 18.71
N ALA A 89 17.53 1.81 19.37
CA ALA A 89 17.87 0.68 20.23
C ALA A 89 18.58 -0.45 19.47
N ALA A 90 18.17 -0.76 18.23
CA ALA A 90 18.83 -1.78 17.42
C ALA A 90 20.28 -1.38 17.09
N ASN A 91 20.52 -0.12 16.73
CA ASN A 91 21.86 0.40 16.42
C ASN A 91 22.78 0.35 17.65
N VAL A 92 22.30 0.83 18.80
CA VAL A 92 23.06 0.78 20.07
C VAL A 92 23.42 -0.65 20.45
N LEU A 93 22.45 -1.56 20.38
CA LEU A 93 22.68 -2.97 20.73
C LEU A 93 23.62 -3.67 19.74
N LYS A 94 23.56 -3.32 18.45
CA LYS A 94 24.49 -3.82 17.43
C LYS A 94 25.93 -3.40 17.72
N LEU A 95 26.13 -2.13 18.06
CA LEU A 95 27.44 -1.62 18.50
C LEU A 95 27.91 -2.33 19.78
N CYS A 96 27.04 -2.41 20.80
CA CYS A 96 27.35 -3.10 22.06
C CYS A 96 27.73 -4.57 21.86
N LYS A 97 27.09 -5.27 20.92
CA LYS A 97 27.37 -6.68 20.62
C LYS A 97 28.82 -6.91 20.16
N LYS A 98 29.48 -5.92 19.54
CA LYS A 98 30.89 -6.00 19.15
C LYS A 98 31.85 -6.00 20.35
N TYR A 99 31.43 -5.39 21.47
CA TYR A 99 32.25 -5.17 22.68
C TYR A 99 31.82 -6.05 23.87
N MET A 100 31.16 -7.17 23.61
CA MET A 100 30.70 -8.07 24.66
C MET A 100 31.88 -8.59 25.51
N PRO A 101 31.73 -8.67 26.84
CA PRO A 101 32.74 -9.25 27.70
C PRO A 101 32.90 -10.75 27.43
N GLU A 102 34.08 -11.30 27.73
CA GLU A 102 34.36 -12.72 27.55
C GLU A 102 33.44 -13.62 28.40
N THR A 103 33.08 -14.77 27.84
CA THR A 103 32.38 -15.83 28.61
C THR A 103 33.36 -16.52 29.56
N LYS A 104 32.83 -17.21 30.59
CA LYS A 104 33.66 -18.02 31.50
C LYS A 104 34.49 -19.08 30.76
N VAL A 105 33.91 -19.67 29.70
CA VAL A 105 34.59 -20.68 28.86
C VAL A 105 35.72 -20.04 28.05
N ALA A 106 35.46 -18.91 27.38
CA ALA A 106 36.47 -18.17 26.63
C ALA A 106 37.61 -17.68 27.56
N LYS A 107 37.27 -17.21 28.76
CA LYS A 107 38.26 -16.82 29.77
C LYS A 107 39.15 -18.00 30.18
N LYS A 108 38.58 -19.18 30.39
CA LYS A 108 39.34 -20.41 30.72
C LYS A 108 40.29 -20.79 29.58
N ALA A 109 39.79 -20.79 28.34
CA ALA A 109 40.61 -21.08 27.15
C ALA A 109 41.78 -20.10 27.03
N ARG A 110 41.52 -18.78 27.11
CA ARG A 110 42.55 -17.75 27.08
C ARG A 110 43.60 -17.94 28.18
N LEU A 111 43.19 -18.26 29.40
CA LEU A 111 44.12 -18.49 30.51
C LEU A 111 44.95 -19.77 30.30
N MET A 112 44.37 -20.83 29.73
CA MET A 112 45.11 -22.06 29.38
C MET A 112 46.12 -21.81 28.27
N GLU A 113 45.76 -21.07 27.23
CA GLU A 113 46.67 -20.67 26.14
C GLU A 113 47.80 -19.77 26.66
N MET A 114 47.48 -18.78 27.50
CA MET A 114 48.50 -17.93 28.12
C MET A 114 49.43 -18.71 29.05
N ALA A 115 48.90 -19.68 29.80
CA ALA A 115 49.71 -20.54 30.65
C ALA A 115 50.64 -21.42 29.81
N GLN A 116 50.16 -21.94 28.68
CA GLN A 116 50.97 -22.73 27.74
C GLN A 116 52.08 -21.88 27.10
N GLN A 117 51.75 -20.69 26.58
CA GLN A 117 52.73 -19.76 26.00
C GLN A 117 53.81 -19.35 27.00
N LYS A 118 53.43 -19.13 28.27
CA LYS A 118 54.40 -18.85 29.34
C LYS A 118 55.27 -20.07 29.67
N LYS A 119 54.72 -21.28 29.65
CA LYS A 119 55.50 -22.52 29.81
C LYS A 119 56.51 -22.70 28.67
N ASP A 120 56.12 -22.33 27.46
CA ASP A 120 56.96 -22.39 26.25
C ASP A 120 57.97 -21.22 26.17
N GLY A 121 58.12 -20.42 27.23
CA GLY A 121 59.14 -19.36 27.34
C GLY A 121 58.83 -18.07 26.55
N GLN A 122 57.64 -17.93 25.98
CA GLN A 122 57.26 -16.72 25.24
C GLN A 122 56.75 -15.60 26.17
N GLU A 123 57.23 -14.38 25.94
CA GLU A 123 56.72 -13.18 26.63
C GLU A 123 55.28 -12.85 26.19
N VAL A 124 54.31 -13.00 27.09
CA VAL A 124 52.90 -12.71 26.81
C VAL A 124 52.60 -11.22 27.02
N LYS A 125 52.74 -10.39 25.98
CA LYS A 125 52.30 -8.98 25.98
C LYS A 125 50.80 -8.87 25.70
N THR A 126 49.97 -8.68 26.73
CA THR A 126 48.52 -8.52 26.56
C THR A 126 48.10 -7.06 26.44
N LYS A 127 47.51 -6.68 25.30
CA LYS A 127 46.80 -5.39 25.17
C LYS A 127 45.51 -5.42 26.02
N LYS A 128 45.19 -4.31 26.69
CA LYS A 128 43.97 -4.19 27.51
C LYS A 128 42.73 -4.35 26.60
N PRO A 129 41.85 -5.33 26.85
CA PRO A 129 40.68 -5.55 26.01
C PRO A 129 39.66 -4.42 26.18
N GLN A 130 39.18 -3.89 25.06
CA GLN A 130 38.08 -2.94 25.02
C GLN A 130 36.77 -3.72 25.13
N VAL A 131 36.11 -3.62 26.28
CA VAL A 131 34.88 -4.35 26.60
C VAL A 131 33.86 -3.42 27.23
N LEU A 132 32.58 -3.77 27.08
CA LEU A 132 31.50 -3.13 27.81
C LEU A 132 31.73 -3.23 29.31
N LYS A 133 31.51 -2.11 30.00
CA LYS A 133 31.54 -2.04 31.47
C LYS A 133 30.11 -2.17 31.97
N TYR A 134 29.93 -2.99 32.99
CA TYR A 134 28.60 -3.33 33.50
C TYR A 134 28.63 -3.41 35.02
N GLY A 135 27.43 -3.39 35.61
CA GLY A 135 27.24 -3.36 37.05
C GLY A 135 27.13 -1.92 37.55
N LEU A 136 26.15 -1.69 38.43
CA LEU A 136 25.74 -0.35 38.83
C LEU A 136 26.91 0.42 39.47
N ASN A 137 27.54 -0.15 40.50
CA ASN A 137 28.67 0.48 41.20
C ASN A 137 29.88 0.74 40.28
N HIS A 138 30.14 -0.15 39.32
CA HIS A 138 31.24 0.07 38.39
C HIS A 138 30.92 1.21 37.43
N VAL A 139 29.71 1.20 36.83
CA VAL A 139 29.27 2.26 35.92
C VAL A 139 29.28 3.62 36.60
N THR A 140 28.92 3.70 37.88
CA THR A 140 28.82 4.97 38.60
C THR A 140 30.18 5.60 38.82
N THR A 141 31.18 4.81 39.23
CA THR A 141 32.58 5.29 39.32
C THR A 141 33.12 5.76 37.96
N LEU A 142 32.76 5.10 36.86
CA LEU A 142 33.17 5.53 35.52
C LEU A 142 32.53 6.86 35.11
N VAL A 143 31.27 7.11 35.50
CA VAL A 143 30.59 8.39 35.25
C VAL A 143 31.18 9.50 36.11
N GLU A 144 31.46 9.23 37.38
CA GLU A 144 32.05 10.21 38.31
C GLU A 144 33.42 10.68 37.86
N ASN A 145 34.23 9.74 37.36
CA ASN A 145 35.56 9.97 36.81
C ASN A 145 35.57 10.43 35.34
N LYS A 146 34.38 10.63 34.73
CA LYS A 146 34.22 11.03 33.31
C LYS A 146 34.94 10.10 32.31
N MET A 147 35.11 8.82 32.66
CA MET A 147 35.71 7.81 31.77
C MET A 147 34.69 7.15 30.83
N ALA A 148 33.39 7.25 31.14
CA ALA A 148 32.32 6.73 30.29
C ALA A 148 32.01 7.71 29.14
N LYS A 149 32.03 7.22 27.90
CA LYS A 149 31.61 7.97 26.70
C LYS A 149 30.09 7.94 26.51
N LEU A 150 29.44 6.81 26.82
CA LEU A 150 27.99 6.63 26.73
C LEU A 150 27.49 5.68 27.82
N VAL A 151 26.39 6.03 28.48
CA VAL A 151 25.71 5.19 29.48
C VAL A 151 24.34 4.76 28.99
N ILE A 152 24.05 3.47 29.04
CA ILE A 152 22.77 2.88 28.63
C ILE A 152 22.07 2.35 29.88
N ILE A 153 20.86 2.83 30.13
CA ILE A 153 20.07 2.52 31.34
C ILE A 153 18.81 1.76 30.95
N ALA A 154 18.48 0.68 31.66
CA ALA A 154 17.23 -0.04 31.43
C ALA A 154 16.03 0.69 32.07
N HIS A 155 14.87 0.66 31.39
CA HIS A 155 13.64 1.30 31.90
C HIS A 155 12.87 0.51 32.97
N ASP A 156 13.08 -0.81 33.06
CA ASP A 156 12.27 -1.78 33.80
C ASP A 156 13.03 -2.41 34.98
N VAL A 157 13.93 -1.62 35.58
CA VAL A 157 14.67 -2.00 36.77
C VAL A 157 13.72 -2.02 37.97
N GLU A 158 13.80 -3.08 38.76
CA GLU A 158 13.05 -3.27 39.99
C GLU A 158 14.06 -3.74 41.03
N PRO A 159 14.29 -2.99 42.13
CA PRO A 159 13.70 -1.68 42.52
C PRO A 159 14.16 -0.48 41.67
N ILE A 160 13.32 0.54 41.50
CA ILE A 160 13.59 1.70 40.61
C ILE A 160 14.60 2.70 41.21
N GLU A 161 14.70 2.71 42.53
CA GLU A 161 15.59 3.53 43.35
C GLU A 161 17.05 3.34 42.95
N LEU A 162 17.39 2.13 42.48
CA LEU A 162 18.74 1.78 42.03
C LEU A 162 19.22 2.66 40.87
N VAL A 163 18.33 3.05 39.95
CA VAL A 163 18.68 3.81 38.74
C VAL A 163 18.10 5.21 38.71
N CYS A 164 17.17 5.56 39.61
CA CYS A 164 16.45 6.84 39.58
C CYS A 164 17.38 8.07 39.57
N TRP A 165 18.52 7.98 40.27
CA TRP A 165 19.51 9.04 40.38
C TRP A 165 20.55 9.07 39.24
N LEU A 166 20.69 7.97 38.49
CA LEU A 166 21.74 7.81 37.48
C LEU A 166 21.62 8.83 36.32
N PRO A 167 20.43 9.12 35.75
CA PRO A 167 20.27 10.20 34.78
C PRO A 167 20.66 11.59 35.30
N ALA A 168 20.49 11.85 36.60
CA ALA A 168 20.91 13.13 37.19
C ALA A 168 22.45 13.20 37.31
N LEU A 169 23.09 12.08 37.70
CA LEU A 169 24.55 11.96 37.76
C LEU A 169 25.19 12.14 36.38
N CYS A 170 24.69 11.43 35.35
CA CYS A 170 25.19 11.53 33.99
C CYS A 170 25.12 12.97 33.46
N ARG A 171 23.99 13.67 33.68
CA ARG A 171 23.87 15.09 33.31
C ARG A 171 24.84 15.99 34.05
N LYS A 172 24.98 15.83 35.37
CA LYS A 172 25.90 16.64 36.19
C LYS A 172 27.35 16.49 35.75
N LYS A 173 27.73 15.30 35.26
CA LYS A 173 29.09 14.99 34.78
C LYS A 173 29.28 15.22 33.27
N ASP A 174 28.25 15.72 32.58
CA ASP A 174 28.17 15.88 31.12
C ASP A 174 28.47 14.58 30.34
N VAL A 175 28.03 13.44 30.88
CA VAL A 175 28.12 12.15 30.21
C VAL A 175 26.79 11.86 29.49
N PRO A 176 26.80 11.63 28.17
CA PRO A 176 25.61 11.23 27.41
C PRO A 176 25.01 9.94 27.97
N TYR A 177 23.69 9.92 28.14
CA TYR A 177 22.96 8.70 28.53
C TYR A 177 21.75 8.46 27.65
N CYS A 178 21.31 7.20 27.59
CA CYS A 178 20.05 6.84 26.96
C CYS A 178 19.31 5.79 27.78
N ILE A 179 17.98 5.79 27.67
CA ILE A 179 17.11 4.82 28.36
C ILE A 179 16.56 3.84 27.34
N ILE A 180 16.84 2.54 27.52
CA ILE A 180 16.44 1.46 26.62
C ILE A 180 15.35 0.58 27.23
N LYS A 181 14.47 0.05 26.37
CA LYS A 181 13.47 -0.94 26.75
C LYS A 181 14.08 -2.33 26.96
N GLY A 182 14.00 -2.84 28.19
CA GLY A 182 14.26 -4.22 28.57
C GLY A 182 15.64 -4.46 29.19
N LYS A 183 15.68 -4.61 30.52
CA LYS A 183 16.89 -4.99 31.29
C LYS A 183 17.44 -6.36 30.90
N SER A 184 16.58 -7.25 30.42
CA SER A 184 16.98 -8.58 29.93
C SER A 184 17.79 -8.47 28.63
N ARG A 185 17.51 -7.49 27.76
CA ARG A 185 18.28 -7.27 26.52
C ARG A 185 19.70 -6.82 26.82
N LEU A 186 19.87 -5.93 27.82
CA LEU A 186 21.20 -5.56 28.32
C LEU A 186 21.90 -6.74 29.01
N GLY A 187 21.15 -7.58 29.74
CA GLY A 187 21.66 -8.80 30.35
C GLY A 187 22.28 -9.76 29.33
N GLN A 188 21.61 -9.98 28.20
CA GLN A 188 22.09 -10.86 27.14
C GLN A 188 23.46 -10.44 26.57
N LEU A 189 23.73 -9.13 26.48
CA LEU A 189 25.02 -8.60 26.02
C LEU A 189 26.18 -8.94 26.96
N ILE A 190 25.92 -9.11 28.26
CA ILE A 190 26.95 -9.36 29.27
C ILE A 190 26.92 -10.80 29.80
N HIS A 191 26.16 -11.68 29.15
CA HIS A 191 25.95 -13.07 29.58
C HIS A 191 25.31 -13.20 30.98
N GLN A 192 24.39 -12.28 31.32
CA GLN A 192 23.61 -12.30 32.55
C GLN A 192 22.11 -12.36 32.27
N LYS A 193 21.29 -12.75 33.25
CA LYS A 193 19.83 -12.76 33.11
C LYS A 193 19.28 -11.34 32.90
N THR A 194 19.83 -10.37 33.63
CA THR A 194 19.39 -8.97 33.61
C THR A 194 20.56 -8.04 33.87
N CYS A 195 20.52 -6.83 33.31
CA CYS A 195 21.46 -5.76 33.61
C CYS A 195 20.73 -4.43 33.75
N ALA A 196 21.03 -3.66 34.81
CA ALA A 196 20.40 -2.36 35.05
C ALA A 196 21.01 -1.24 34.18
N CYS A 197 22.33 -1.23 34.03
CA CYS A 197 23.05 -0.23 33.25
C CYS A 197 24.36 -0.79 32.67
N VAL A 198 24.73 -0.29 31.50
CA VAL A 198 25.96 -0.62 30.78
C VAL A 198 26.63 0.68 30.34
N ALA A 199 27.96 0.73 30.40
CA ALA A 199 28.75 1.88 29.95
C ALA A 199 29.77 1.48 28.88
N ILE A 200 29.94 2.35 27.89
CA ILE A 200 31.00 2.28 26.89
C ILE A 200 32.09 3.27 27.29
N THR A 201 33.31 2.79 27.54
CA THR A 201 34.48 3.64 27.88
C THR A 201 35.34 3.93 26.66
N SER A 202 35.63 2.89 25.87
CA SER A 202 36.46 2.98 24.68
C SER A 202 35.95 2.02 23.61
N VAL A 203 36.11 2.41 22.36
CA VAL A 203 35.79 1.64 21.17
C VAL A 203 37.01 1.61 20.26
N LYS A 204 37.00 0.70 19.28
CA LYS A 204 37.95 0.68 18.19
C LYS A 204 37.76 1.93 17.32
N PRO A 205 38.82 2.43 16.66
CA PRO A 205 38.74 3.62 15.81
C PRO A 205 37.71 3.47 14.67
N GLU A 206 37.52 2.24 14.17
CA GLU A 206 36.52 1.92 13.13
C GLU A 206 35.08 2.27 13.55
N ASP A 207 34.75 2.07 14.84
CA ASP A 207 33.41 2.25 15.38
C ASP A 207 33.21 3.64 16.03
N GLU A 208 34.26 4.46 16.10
CA GLU A 208 34.21 5.75 16.80
C GLU A 208 33.24 6.74 16.14
N LYS A 209 33.15 6.72 14.81
CA LYS A 209 32.15 7.50 14.06
C LYS A 209 30.72 7.08 14.41
N GLU A 210 30.45 5.79 14.48
CA GLU A 210 29.13 5.24 14.84
C GLU A 210 28.76 5.64 16.28
N LEU A 211 29.71 5.55 17.21
CA LEU A 211 29.52 5.96 18.60
C LEU A 211 29.24 7.47 18.72
N ASN A 212 30.02 8.32 18.05
CA ASN A 212 29.87 9.77 18.12
C ASN A 212 28.50 10.24 17.58
N ASN A 213 28.01 9.61 16.50
CA ASN A 213 26.67 9.88 15.99
C ASN A 213 25.58 9.52 17.01
N LEU A 214 25.70 8.36 17.66
CA LEU A 214 24.78 7.95 18.72
C LEU A 214 24.83 8.91 19.93
N VAL A 215 26.04 9.30 20.33
CA VAL A 215 26.28 10.23 21.43
C VAL A 215 25.64 11.60 21.16
N GLY A 216 25.85 12.17 19.97
CA GLY A 216 25.25 13.46 19.59
C GLY A 216 23.72 13.41 19.64
N ASN A 217 23.13 12.36 19.07
CA ASN A 217 21.68 12.16 19.07
C ASN A 217 21.12 12.01 20.49
N PHE A 218 21.75 11.21 21.34
CA PHE A 218 21.27 10.97 22.72
C PHE A 218 21.50 12.16 23.64
N LYS A 219 22.58 12.92 23.46
CA LYS A 219 22.82 14.14 24.24
C LYS A 219 21.69 15.14 24.02
N ALA A 220 21.33 15.40 22.76
CA ALA A 220 20.19 16.26 22.41
C ALA A 220 18.85 15.72 22.96
N GLN A 221 18.62 14.40 22.87
CA GLN A 221 17.36 13.78 23.27
C GLN A 221 17.16 13.72 24.80
N PHE A 222 18.23 13.54 25.60
CA PHE A 222 18.15 13.22 27.03
C PHE A 222 18.88 14.19 27.96
N ASN A 223 20.10 14.61 27.62
CA ASN A 223 20.92 15.45 28.49
C ASN A 223 20.44 16.90 28.41
N ASP A 224 20.29 17.40 27.18
CA ASP A 224 19.95 18.80 26.90
C ASP A 224 18.43 19.04 26.98
N ASN A 225 17.64 17.97 26.92
CA ASN A 225 16.19 18.04 26.99
C ASN A 225 15.69 18.32 28.43
N VAL A 226 15.35 19.59 28.68
CA VAL A 226 14.83 20.08 29.97
C VAL A 226 13.43 19.52 30.28
N GLU A 227 12.63 19.18 29.26
CA GLU A 227 11.27 18.66 29.47
C GLU A 227 11.27 17.37 30.27
N VAL A 228 12.27 16.50 30.06
CA VAL A 228 12.43 15.23 30.79
C VAL A 228 12.52 15.46 32.31
N LYS A 229 13.01 16.62 32.76
CA LYS A 229 13.13 16.97 34.18
C LYS A 229 11.83 17.50 34.79
N ARG A 230 10.97 18.12 33.99
CA ARG A 230 9.80 18.87 34.47
C ARG A 230 8.49 18.16 34.19
N ARG A 231 8.45 17.27 33.20
CA ARG A 231 7.23 16.62 32.74
C ARG A 231 6.77 15.55 33.72
N TRP A 232 5.66 15.84 34.39
CA TRP A 232 4.91 14.85 35.17
C TRP A 232 4.28 13.82 34.25
N GLY A 233 4.26 12.57 34.71
CA GLY A 233 3.64 11.45 34.02
C GLY A 233 2.29 11.05 34.62
N GLY A 234 1.66 10.05 34.00
CA GLY A 234 0.42 9.46 34.51
C GLY A 234 -0.79 10.40 34.40
N GLY A 235 -1.75 10.25 35.31
CA GLY A 235 -3.03 10.99 35.24
C GLY A 235 -3.94 10.57 34.08
N ILE A 236 -3.65 9.45 33.43
CA ILE A 236 -4.42 8.95 32.29
C ILE A 236 -5.64 8.23 32.84
N MET A 237 -6.85 8.71 32.53
CA MET A 237 -8.09 8.04 32.95
C MET A 237 -8.39 6.78 32.13
N GLY A 238 -9.29 5.93 32.61
CA GLY A 238 -9.67 4.71 31.90
C GLY A 238 -10.51 5.00 30.65
N ILE A 239 -10.42 4.12 29.65
CA ILE A 239 -11.12 4.26 28.36
C ILE A 239 -12.62 4.55 28.53
N LYS A 240 -13.30 3.84 29.45
CA LYS A 240 -14.72 4.09 29.74
C LYS A 240 -14.97 5.51 30.25
N SER A 241 -14.13 6.00 31.15
CA SER A 241 -14.22 7.37 31.67
C SER A 241 -13.93 8.39 30.57
N GLN A 242 -12.92 8.15 29.74
CA GLN A 242 -12.59 9.01 28.60
C GLN A 242 -13.77 9.09 27.62
N HIS A 243 -14.44 7.97 27.32
CA HIS A 243 -15.62 7.97 26.45
C HIS A 243 -16.80 8.75 27.04
N VAL A 244 -17.01 8.66 28.36
CA VAL A 244 -18.04 9.46 29.05
C VAL A 244 -17.72 10.95 28.97
N THR A 245 -16.47 11.33 29.26
CA THR A 245 -16.02 12.72 29.14
C THR A 245 -16.16 13.24 27.71
N GLN A 246 -15.70 12.49 26.72
CA GLN A 246 -15.82 12.86 25.30
C GLN A 246 -17.29 13.01 24.86
N ARG A 247 -18.18 12.11 25.31
CA ARG A 247 -19.62 12.24 25.04
C ARG A 247 -20.19 13.54 25.63
N ARG A 248 -19.80 13.87 26.86
CA ARG A 248 -20.21 15.09 27.54
C ARG A 248 -19.65 16.35 26.87
N GLU A 249 -18.38 16.34 26.49
CA GLU A 249 -17.73 17.43 25.75
C GLU A 249 -18.41 17.68 24.40
N ARG A 250 -18.74 16.62 23.65
CA ARG A 250 -19.48 16.73 22.40
C ARG A 250 -20.87 17.35 22.60
N ALA A 251 -21.59 16.95 23.64
CA ALA A 251 -22.90 17.53 23.95
C ALA A 251 -22.79 19.02 24.30
N ILE A 252 -21.82 19.40 25.14
CA ILE A 252 -21.54 20.79 25.50
C ILE A 252 -21.13 21.62 24.27
N GLN A 253 -20.30 21.05 23.39
CA GLN A 253 -19.89 21.71 22.15
C GLN A 253 -21.08 21.92 21.21
N ALA A 254 -21.95 20.93 21.07
CA ALA A 254 -23.18 21.05 20.28
C ALA A 254 -24.11 22.14 20.87
N GLU A 255 -24.28 22.19 22.19
CA GLU A 255 -25.07 23.22 22.86
C GLU A 255 -24.47 24.62 22.67
N LYS A 256 -23.14 24.75 22.84
CA LYS A 256 -22.42 26.01 22.60
C LYS A 256 -22.53 26.47 21.15
N ALA A 257 -22.45 25.55 20.19
CA ALA A 257 -22.63 25.85 18.77
C ALA A 257 -24.05 26.36 18.49
N LYS A 258 -25.07 25.70 19.05
CA LYS A 258 -26.47 26.16 18.99
C LYS A 258 -26.64 27.55 19.60
N LYS A 259 -26.03 27.80 20.77
CA LYS A 259 -26.10 29.08 21.49
C LYS A 259 -25.38 30.23 20.76
N LEU A 260 -24.32 29.94 20.01
CA LEU A 260 -23.62 30.91 19.17
C LEU A 260 -24.34 31.21 17.84
N GLY A 261 -25.57 30.69 17.66
CA GLY A 261 -26.34 30.88 16.43
C GLY A 261 -25.84 30.03 15.26
N LEU A 262 -24.97 29.05 15.50
CA LEU A 262 -24.68 27.99 14.52
C LEU A 262 -25.73 26.86 14.60
N SER A 263 -27.00 27.21 14.78
CA SER A 263 -28.10 26.24 14.68
C SER A 263 -28.50 26.04 13.23
N GLU A 264 -28.02 24.94 12.66
CA GLU A 264 -28.77 24.05 11.76
C GLU A 264 -29.48 24.74 10.58
N GLY A 265 -28.71 25.47 9.77
CA GLY A 265 -28.70 25.20 8.34
C GLY A 265 -27.58 24.20 8.09
N ASN A 266 -27.83 23.12 7.37
CA ASN A 266 -26.84 22.12 6.98
C ASN A 266 -25.87 22.73 5.94
N GLU A 267 -25.16 23.80 6.31
CA GLU A 267 -24.31 24.60 5.43
C GLU A 267 -22.86 24.56 5.94
N LEU A 268 -22.14 23.53 5.50
CA LEU A 268 -20.67 23.37 5.61
C LEU A 268 -19.96 24.71 5.61
N SER A 269 -19.30 25.08 6.73
CA SER A 269 -18.56 26.35 6.85
C SER A 269 -17.63 26.53 5.65
N ARG A 270 -17.42 27.77 5.16
CA ARG A 270 -16.53 28.03 4.01
C ARG A 270 -15.19 27.29 4.14
N ARG A 271 -14.61 27.28 5.33
CA ARG A 271 -13.34 26.59 5.63
C ARG A 271 -13.45 25.07 5.58
N GLU A 272 -14.60 24.52 5.96
CA GLU A 272 -14.88 23.09 5.87
C GLU A 272 -15.12 22.66 4.42
N LEU A 273 -15.82 23.48 3.63
CA LEU A 273 -16.01 23.28 2.20
C LEU A 273 -14.66 23.32 1.44
N GLU A 274 -13.81 24.32 1.74
CA GLU A 274 -12.43 24.41 1.22
C GLU A 274 -11.60 23.17 1.60
N ARG A 275 -11.73 22.68 2.83
CA ARG A 275 -11.04 21.47 3.29
C ARG A 275 -11.53 20.22 2.58
N GLN A 276 -12.84 20.06 2.39
CA GLN A 276 -13.43 18.93 1.70
C GLN A 276 -13.05 18.90 0.21
N ILE A 277 -13.01 20.06 -0.46
CA ILE A 277 -12.52 20.15 -1.85
C ILE A 277 -11.04 19.74 -1.92
N GLN A 278 -10.21 20.17 -0.97
CA GLN A 278 -8.81 19.74 -0.92
C GLN A 278 -8.65 18.24 -0.65
N GLU A 279 -9.52 17.65 0.16
CA GLU A 279 -9.52 16.21 0.45
C GLU A 279 -9.93 15.40 -0.80
N LEU A 280 -11.05 15.76 -1.45
CA LEU A 280 -11.48 15.15 -2.72
C LEU A 280 -10.43 15.30 -3.83
N ARG A 281 -9.75 16.44 -3.94
CA ARG A 281 -8.64 16.63 -4.90
C ARG A 281 -7.47 15.68 -4.62
N ARG A 282 -7.15 15.41 -3.35
CA ARG A 282 -6.09 14.46 -2.99
C ARG A 282 -6.51 13.03 -3.32
N ASP A 283 -7.75 12.68 -3.00
CA ASP A 283 -8.29 11.34 -3.25
C ASP A 283 -8.35 11.05 -4.76
N LYS A 284 -8.77 12.03 -5.57
CA LYS A 284 -8.68 11.96 -7.04
C LYS A 284 -7.26 11.68 -7.53
N VAL A 285 -6.28 12.45 -7.06
CA VAL A 285 -4.86 12.27 -7.45
C VAL A 285 -4.33 10.88 -7.05
N GLN A 286 -4.77 10.34 -5.91
CA GLN A 286 -4.39 9.00 -5.47
C GLN A 286 -5.01 7.91 -6.35
N LEU A 287 -6.29 8.03 -6.69
CA LEU A 287 -6.99 7.10 -7.57
C LEU A 287 -6.44 7.15 -9.00
N ASP A 288 -6.20 8.34 -9.56
CA ASP A 288 -5.57 8.51 -10.87
C ASP A 288 -4.17 7.86 -10.92
N ALA A 289 -3.39 8.01 -9.84
CA ALA A 289 -2.10 7.34 -9.73
C ALA A 289 -2.23 5.82 -9.59
N SER A 290 -3.31 5.32 -8.98
CA SER A 290 -3.64 3.90 -8.88
C SER A 290 -4.01 3.33 -10.26
N ILE A 291 -4.90 4.00 -10.98
CA ILE A 291 -5.32 3.66 -12.35
C ILE A 291 -4.10 3.59 -13.26
N ARG A 292 -3.24 4.62 -13.28
CA ARG A 292 -2.00 4.61 -14.08
C ARG A 292 -1.08 3.42 -13.75
N LYS A 293 -1.00 3.01 -12.49
CA LYS A 293 -0.22 1.82 -12.09
C LYS A 293 -0.87 0.53 -12.56
N MET A 294 -2.20 0.43 -12.50
CA MET A 294 -2.94 -0.73 -13.01
C MET A 294 -2.84 -0.85 -14.53
N GLU A 295 -2.97 0.26 -15.26
CA GLU A 295 -2.77 0.32 -16.72
C GLU A 295 -1.34 -0.06 -17.11
N ALA A 296 -0.33 0.46 -16.39
CA ALA A 296 1.06 0.08 -16.61
C ALA A 296 1.32 -1.40 -16.29
N ALA A 297 0.67 -1.96 -15.27
CA ALA A 297 0.75 -3.38 -14.95
C ALA A 297 0.07 -4.23 -16.03
N GLN A 298 -1.08 -3.81 -16.53
CA GLN A 298 -1.78 -4.46 -17.64
C GLN A 298 -0.90 -4.46 -18.90
N LYS A 299 -0.31 -3.30 -19.25
CA LYS A 299 0.64 -3.18 -20.37
C LYS A 299 1.89 -4.05 -20.19
N ARG A 300 2.42 -4.20 -18.98
CA ARG A 300 3.58 -5.09 -18.73
C ARG A 300 3.23 -6.58 -18.81
N ILE A 301 2.05 -6.97 -18.32
CA ILE A 301 1.62 -8.38 -18.22
C ILE A 301 1.07 -8.88 -19.57
N PHE A 302 0.42 -8.00 -20.34
CA PHE A 302 -0.29 -8.37 -21.56
C PHE A 302 0.27 -7.70 -22.83
N GLY A 303 1.13 -6.68 -22.72
CA GLY A 303 1.66 -5.93 -23.86
C GLY A 303 2.76 -6.63 -24.68
N GLU A 304 3.34 -7.73 -24.19
CA GLU A 304 4.25 -8.57 -25.00
C GLU A 304 3.55 -9.19 -26.23
N GLU A 305 2.22 -9.28 -26.23
CA GLU A 305 1.45 -9.80 -27.37
C GLU A 305 1.17 -8.77 -28.47
N GLU A 306 1.04 -7.49 -28.13
CA GLU A 306 0.83 -6.45 -29.15
C GLU A 306 2.12 -6.22 -29.94
N GLN A 307 3.28 -6.18 -29.27
CA GLN A 307 4.57 -6.11 -29.94
C GLN A 307 4.86 -7.35 -30.79
N ARG A 308 4.47 -8.55 -30.34
CA ARG A 308 4.58 -9.80 -31.11
C ARG A 308 3.59 -9.87 -32.28
N LYS A 309 2.37 -9.32 -32.14
CA LYS A 309 1.41 -9.21 -33.24
C LYS A 309 1.83 -8.16 -34.27
N LEU A 310 2.36 -7.02 -33.83
CA LEU A 310 2.93 -5.98 -34.71
C LEU A 310 4.17 -6.47 -35.46
N THR A 311 5.07 -7.20 -34.81
CA THR A 311 6.22 -7.84 -35.48
C THR A 311 5.81 -9.02 -36.37
N ALA A 312 4.78 -9.79 -36.01
CA ALA A 312 4.23 -10.85 -36.86
C ALA A 312 3.52 -10.28 -38.11
N LEU A 313 2.82 -9.15 -38.00
CA LEU A 313 2.20 -8.46 -39.12
C LEU A 313 3.23 -7.78 -40.03
N HIS A 314 4.32 -7.23 -39.48
CA HIS A 314 5.45 -6.74 -40.30
C HIS A 314 6.19 -7.88 -41.01
N SER A 315 6.24 -9.09 -40.43
CA SER A 315 6.90 -10.24 -41.06
C SER A 315 6.10 -10.91 -42.19
N GLN A 316 4.85 -10.49 -42.44
CA GLN A 316 3.99 -11.04 -43.49
C GLN A 316 3.73 -10.08 -44.66
N GLY A 317 4.40 -8.91 -44.67
CA GLY A 317 4.15 -7.84 -45.64
C GLY A 317 5.29 -7.47 -46.59
N GLU A 318 6.45 -8.13 -46.55
CA GLU A 318 7.59 -7.77 -47.40
C GLU A 318 8.26 -9.01 -48.03
N GLU A 319 7.63 -9.54 -49.07
CA GLU A 319 8.35 -10.13 -50.22
C GLU A 319 7.94 -9.32 -51.45
N ASN A 320 8.75 -8.30 -51.78
CA ASN A 320 9.05 -7.78 -53.11
C ASN A 320 9.62 -6.35 -52.99
N GLY A 321 10.82 -6.12 -53.52
CA GLY A 321 11.31 -4.77 -53.79
C GLY A 321 12.78 -4.55 -53.47
N ASP A 322 13.59 -4.50 -54.53
CA ASP A 322 15.00 -4.16 -54.55
C ASP A 322 15.33 -2.75 -54.02
N LYS A 323 16.61 -2.63 -53.59
CA LYS A 323 17.52 -1.47 -53.60
C LYS A 323 16.91 -0.10 -53.94
N GLU A 324 17.10 0.89 -53.06
CA GLU A 324 17.95 2.05 -53.36
C GLU A 324 18.19 2.99 -52.15
N ASN A 325 19.32 3.67 -52.27
CA ASN A 325 19.93 4.74 -51.47
C ASN A 325 19.02 5.70 -50.68
N GLY A 326 19.61 6.29 -49.63
CA GLY A 326 19.55 7.75 -49.48
C GLY A 326 19.33 8.25 -48.06
N ASP A 327 20.39 8.85 -47.51
CA ASP A 327 20.45 9.71 -46.34
C ASP A 327 19.20 10.59 -46.10
N LYS A 328 18.80 10.74 -44.83
CA LYS A 328 18.89 12.03 -44.11
C LYS A 328 18.34 12.01 -42.68
N GLU A 329 19.07 12.74 -41.84
CA GLU A 329 18.60 13.56 -40.71
C GLU A 329 18.42 12.88 -39.34
N GLU A 330 19.57 12.80 -38.67
CA GLU A 330 19.86 13.47 -37.39
C GLU A 330 18.69 14.27 -36.76
N GLU A 331 18.28 13.88 -35.55
CA GLU A 331 18.47 14.67 -34.33
C GLU A 331 17.83 13.98 -33.12
N LYS A 332 18.68 13.41 -32.27
CA LYS A 332 18.62 13.39 -30.78
C LYS A 332 19.66 12.39 -30.27
N LYS A 333 20.92 12.70 -30.54
CA LYS A 333 22.06 12.23 -29.76
C LYS A 333 22.13 13.10 -28.50
N GLU A 334 21.93 12.48 -27.36
CA GLU A 334 22.68 12.69 -26.10
C GLU A 334 21.87 12.00 -25.00
N GLU A 335 22.21 10.74 -24.72
CA GLU A 335 21.98 10.02 -23.44
C GLU A 335 22.28 8.50 -23.54
N GLY A 336 22.63 7.96 -24.71
CA GLY A 336 22.80 6.52 -24.94
C GLY A 336 24.22 5.93 -24.84
N GLU A 337 25.29 6.72 -24.72
CA GLU A 337 26.66 6.18 -24.96
C GLU A 337 27.35 5.51 -23.75
N ASN A 338 26.75 5.52 -22.56
CA ASN A 338 27.43 5.02 -21.34
C ASN A 338 27.06 3.60 -20.92
N GLU A 339 26.06 2.97 -21.56
CA GLU A 339 25.60 1.63 -21.17
C GLU A 339 26.17 0.52 -22.06
N GLU A 340 26.40 0.82 -23.36
CA GLU A 340 26.88 -0.17 -24.32
C GLU A 340 28.38 -0.50 -24.15
N SER A 341 29.19 0.50 -23.76
CA SER A 341 30.62 0.34 -23.45
C SER A 341 30.87 -0.50 -22.20
N ARG A 342 29.92 -0.53 -21.24
CA ARG A 342 29.98 -1.33 -20.00
C ARG A 342 29.52 -2.78 -20.20
N LYS A 343 28.83 -3.09 -21.30
CA LYS A 343 28.42 -4.45 -21.64
C LYS A 343 29.56 -5.18 -22.37
N ARG A 344 30.18 -4.53 -23.36
CA ARG A 344 31.31 -5.08 -24.12
C ARG A 344 32.54 -5.43 -23.25
N LYS A 345 32.88 -4.59 -22.26
CA LYS A 345 33.97 -4.90 -21.29
C LYS A 345 33.68 -6.09 -20.38
N ARG A 346 32.41 -6.38 -20.09
CA ARG A 346 32.01 -7.53 -19.25
C ARG A 346 32.06 -8.84 -20.01
N ASP A 347 31.71 -8.79 -21.29
CA ASP A 347 31.67 -9.97 -22.15
C ASP A 347 33.09 -10.42 -22.56
N GLU A 348 34.04 -9.48 -22.74
CA GLU A 348 35.46 -9.79 -23.01
C GLU A 348 36.20 -10.37 -21.79
N GLU A 349 35.87 -9.95 -20.57
CA GLU A 349 36.49 -10.47 -19.35
C GLU A 349 35.99 -11.89 -19.00
N PHE A 350 34.76 -12.23 -19.42
CA PHE A 350 34.16 -13.54 -19.21
C PHE A 350 34.73 -14.62 -20.15
N GLU A 351 35.07 -14.25 -21.40
CA GLU A 351 35.72 -15.15 -22.38
C GLU A 351 37.17 -15.48 -21.99
N LYS A 352 37.92 -14.52 -21.43
CA LYS A 352 39.32 -14.74 -20.98
C LYS A 352 39.44 -15.76 -19.85
N ARG A 353 38.45 -15.86 -18.95
CA ARG A 353 38.45 -16.83 -17.84
C ARG A 353 38.15 -18.27 -18.25
N LYS A 354 37.68 -18.51 -19.48
CA LYS A 354 37.30 -19.86 -19.96
C LYS A 354 38.47 -20.63 -20.59
N LYS A 355 39.60 -19.96 -20.88
CA LYS A 355 40.77 -20.55 -21.55
C LYS A 355 41.87 -21.07 -20.61
N GLU A 356 41.79 -20.82 -19.30
CA GLU A 356 42.77 -21.30 -18.32
C GLU A 356 42.18 -22.42 -17.46
N GLY A 357 42.37 -23.68 -17.89
CA GLY A 357 42.03 -24.85 -17.06
C GLY A 357 41.60 -26.08 -17.85
N LYS A 358 42.55 -26.78 -18.47
CA LYS A 358 42.33 -28.16 -18.95
C LYS A 358 43.54 -29.02 -18.60
N PRO A 359 43.40 -30.07 -17.76
CA PRO A 359 44.47 -31.05 -17.57
C PRO A 359 44.52 -32.01 -18.75
N THR A 360 45.73 -32.41 -19.16
CA THR A 360 45.98 -33.33 -20.27
C THR A 360 46.22 -34.76 -19.77
N LYS A 361 45.67 -35.73 -20.53
CA LYS A 361 45.76 -37.22 -20.45
C LYS A 361 44.91 -37.92 -19.39
N SER A 362 43.87 -38.63 -19.86
CA SER A 362 43.01 -39.54 -19.07
C SER A 362 43.57 -40.98 -19.05
N ASP A 363 43.53 -41.58 -17.86
CA ASP A 363 43.99 -42.92 -17.47
C ASP A 363 43.29 -44.06 -18.27
N PRO A 364 44.00 -45.07 -18.82
CA PRO A 364 43.42 -46.15 -19.65
C PRO A 364 42.27 -46.93 -18.98
N ARG A 365 42.19 -46.97 -17.65
CA ARG A 365 41.09 -47.62 -16.91
C ARG A 365 39.73 -46.90 -17.07
N SER A 366 39.75 -45.58 -17.31
CA SER A 366 38.55 -44.75 -17.50
C SER A 366 37.87 -44.96 -18.86
N ARG A 367 38.63 -45.34 -19.91
CA ARG A 367 38.09 -45.63 -21.25
C ARG A 367 37.20 -46.87 -21.25
N ASN A 368 37.53 -47.89 -20.45
CA ASN A 368 36.74 -49.11 -20.40
C ASN A 368 35.44 -48.95 -19.60
N LEU A 369 35.40 -48.06 -18.61
CA LEU A 369 34.16 -47.69 -17.91
C LEU A 369 33.27 -46.78 -18.78
N PHE A 370 33.87 -45.79 -19.46
CA PHE A 370 33.13 -44.89 -20.34
C PHE A 370 32.57 -45.60 -21.57
N GLY A 371 33.29 -46.60 -22.11
CA GLY A 371 32.80 -47.46 -23.20
C GLY A 371 31.58 -48.31 -22.81
N LYS A 372 31.55 -48.87 -21.59
CA LYS A 372 30.38 -49.59 -21.06
C LYS A 372 29.19 -48.66 -20.79
N LEU A 373 29.45 -47.44 -20.30
CA LEU A 373 28.43 -46.42 -20.10
C LEU A 373 27.85 -45.93 -21.44
N LEU A 374 28.70 -45.65 -22.44
CA LEU A 374 28.31 -45.30 -23.81
C LEU A 374 27.52 -46.43 -24.48
N GLY A 375 27.88 -47.70 -24.24
CA GLY A 375 27.11 -48.84 -24.71
C GLY A 375 25.70 -48.91 -24.09
N HIS A 376 25.57 -48.61 -22.79
CA HIS A 376 24.26 -48.47 -22.15
C HIS A 376 23.48 -47.24 -22.64
N LEU A 377 24.16 -46.14 -22.94
CA LEU A 377 23.56 -44.92 -23.46
C LEU A 377 23.10 -45.07 -24.91
N HIS A 378 23.87 -45.80 -25.73
CA HIS A 378 23.46 -46.21 -27.08
C HIS A 378 22.29 -47.18 -26.99
N SER A 379 22.36 -48.19 -26.13
CA SER A 379 21.24 -49.12 -25.91
C SER A 379 19.98 -48.39 -25.43
N ALA A 380 20.11 -47.38 -24.56
CA ALA A 380 18.99 -46.54 -24.11
C ALA A 380 18.47 -45.60 -25.21
N LYS A 381 19.36 -45.03 -26.03
CA LYS A 381 19.00 -44.22 -27.20
C LYS A 381 18.30 -45.07 -28.26
N ASP A 382 18.75 -46.29 -28.50
CA ASP A 382 18.17 -47.24 -29.45
C ASP A 382 16.83 -47.78 -28.93
N ARG A 383 16.68 -47.99 -27.61
CA ARG A 383 15.40 -48.28 -26.97
C ARG A 383 14.42 -47.11 -27.10
N LEU A 384 14.87 -45.87 -26.88
CA LEU A 384 14.05 -44.67 -27.09
C LEU A 384 13.68 -44.46 -28.56
N GLN A 385 14.58 -44.75 -29.50
CA GLN A 385 14.30 -44.71 -30.94
C GLN A 385 13.28 -45.78 -31.32
N LYS A 386 13.40 -47.00 -30.78
CA LYS A 386 12.42 -48.09 -30.96
C LYS A 386 11.07 -47.80 -30.28
N GLU A 387 11.07 -47.12 -29.13
CA GLU A 387 9.83 -46.66 -28.48
C GLU A 387 9.17 -45.54 -29.28
N LYS A 388 9.94 -44.59 -29.83
CA LYS A 388 9.43 -43.53 -30.70
C LYS A 388 8.82 -44.06 -32.01
N THR A 389 9.34 -45.15 -32.56
CA THR A 389 8.81 -45.79 -33.79
C THR A 389 7.75 -46.85 -33.51
N SER A 390 7.52 -47.21 -32.25
CA SER A 390 6.45 -48.12 -31.86
C SER A 390 5.11 -47.37 -31.84
N LYS A 391 4.04 -48.02 -32.34
CA LYS A 391 2.65 -47.51 -32.28
C LYS A 391 2.25 -47.04 -30.87
N MET A 392 2.80 -47.67 -29.83
CA MET A 392 2.59 -47.27 -28.43
C MET A 392 3.24 -45.91 -28.09
N GLY A 393 4.44 -45.63 -28.61
CA GLY A 393 5.13 -44.35 -28.38
C GLY A 393 4.54 -43.20 -29.18
N GLU A 394 4.03 -43.45 -30.40
CA GLU A 394 3.24 -42.47 -31.15
C GLU A 394 1.93 -42.14 -30.41
N LEU A 395 1.25 -43.15 -29.86
CA LEU A 395 0.06 -42.96 -29.03
C LEU A 395 0.37 -42.17 -27.74
N GLN A 396 1.50 -42.43 -27.09
CA GLN A 396 1.96 -41.68 -25.92
C GLN A 396 2.33 -40.24 -26.28
N GLN A 397 3.03 -40.00 -27.39
CA GLN A 397 3.33 -38.64 -27.85
C GLN A 397 2.07 -37.86 -28.22
N LYS A 398 1.10 -38.51 -28.88
CA LYS A 398 -0.20 -37.91 -29.19
C LYS A 398 -1.05 -37.68 -27.94
N ALA A 399 -0.88 -38.51 -26.90
CA ALA A 399 -1.49 -38.28 -25.60
C ALA A 399 -0.83 -37.11 -24.86
N LEU A 400 0.51 -37.00 -24.92
CA LEU A 400 1.25 -35.88 -24.34
C LEU A 400 0.93 -34.56 -25.07
N SER A 401 0.85 -34.55 -26.40
CA SER A 401 0.49 -33.35 -27.17
C SER A 401 -0.94 -32.90 -26.84
N ARG A 402 -1.89 -33.82 -26.68
CA ARG A 402 -3.26 -33.51 -26.22
C ARG A 402 -3.30 -32.99 -24.79
N VAL A 403 -2.45 -33.49 -23.90
CA VAL A 403 -2.32 -32.96 -22.53
C VAL A 403 -1.71 -31.56 -22.58
N GLU A 404 -0.72 -31.33 -23.43
CA GLU A 404 -0.08 -30.04 -23.61
C GLU A 404 -1.03 -29.00 -24.22
N GLU A 405 -1.82 -29.38 -25.23
CA GLU A 405 -2.92 -28.58 -25.79
C GLU A 405 -3.95 -28.21 -24.72
N LYS A 406 -4.39 -29.16 -23.88
CA LYS A 406 -5.31 -28.89 -22.76
C LYS A 406 -4.70 -27.96 -21.71
N VAL A 407 -3.41 -28.12 -21.41
CA VAL A 407 -2.68 -27.23 -20.49
C VAL A 407 -2.57 -25.84 -21.09
N ASN A 408 -2.33 -25.71 -22.40
CA ASN A 408 -2.27 -24.42 -23.09
C ASN A 408 -3.63 -23.72 -23.16
N LEU A 409 -4.69 -24.46 -23.45
CA LEU A 409 -6.06 -23.95 -23.43
C LEU A 409 -6.46 -23.50 -22.02
N SER A 410 -6.11 -24.28 -20.99
CA SER A 410 -6.31 -23.88 -19.59
C SER A 410 -5.52 -22.63 -19.22
N LYS A 411 -4.27 -22.47 -19.71
CA LYS A 411 -3.47 -21.26 -19.50
C LYS A 411 -4.07 -20.04 -20.19
N MET A 412 -4.57 -20.18 -21.41
CA MET A 412 -5.29 -19.12 -22.15
C MET A 412 -6.56 -18.70 -21.39
N ASN A 413 -7.39 -19.65 -20.96
CA ASN A 413 -8.59 -19.37 -20.18
C ASN A 413 -8.28 -18.68 -18.84
N ILE A 414 -7.21 -19.09 -18.15
CA ILE A 414 -6.74 -18.41 -16.92
C ILE A 414 -6.27 -16.98 -17.22
N LYS A 415 -5.61 -16.78 -18.37
CA LYS A 415 -5.11 -15.47 -18.81
C LYS A 415 -6.25 -14.52 -19.17
N GLU A 416 -7.25 -14.99 -19.92
CA GLU A 416 -8.47 -14.24 -20.26
C GLU A 416 -9.28 -13.91 -19.02
N PHE A 417 -9.46 -14.87 -18.11
CA PHE A 417 -10.14 -14.63 -16.83
C PHE A 417 -9.43 -13.56 -15.99
N ARG A 418 -8.09 -13.59 -15.96
CA ARG A 418 -7.28 -12.55 -15.29
C ARG A 418 -7.43 -11.20 -15.98
N LYS A 419 -7.40 -11.14 -17.31
CA LYS A 419 -7.59 -9.91 -18.09
C LYS A 419 -8.96 -9.28 -17.80
N GLY A 420 -10.04 -10.06 -17.85
CA GLY A 420 -11.38 -9.57 -17.54
C GLY A 420 -11.55 -9.13 -16.08
N HIS A 421 -10.81 -9.73 -15.13
CA HIS A 421 -10.78 -9.25 -13.75
C HIS A 421 -10.06 -7.90 -13.61
N PHE A 422 -8.95 -7.70 -14.31
CA PHE A 422 -8.25 -6.41 -14.34
C PHE A 422 -9.09 -5.30 -14.98
N GLU A 423 -9.77 -5.60 -16.10
CA GLU A 423 -10.65 -4.64 -16.77
C GLU A 423 -11.82 -4.22 -15.88
N LYS A 424 -12.46 -5.17 -15.18
CA LYS A 424 -13.51 -4.85 -14.21
C LYS A 424 -13.02 -3.95 -13.08
N GLN A 425 -11.81 -4.20 -12.56
CA GLN A 425 -11.22 -3.36 -11.52
C GLN A 425 -10.90 -1.96 -12.03
N LEU A 426 -10.45 -1.83 -13.27
CA LEU A 426 -10.15 -0.55 -13.90
C LEU A 426 -11.41 0.30 -14.10
N VAL A 427 -12.49 -0.32 -14.59
CA VAL A 427 -13.81 0.32 -14.73
C VAL A 427 -14.37 0.75 -13.36
N GLU A 428 -14.24 -0.08 -12.32
CA GLU A 428 -14.68 0.26 -10.97
C GLU A 428 -13.91 1.46 -10.39
N GLU A 429 -12.59 1.52 -10.58
CA GLU A 429 -11.76 2.62 -10.11
C GLU A 429 -12.00 3.91 -10.91
N GLN A 430 -12.22 3.81 -12.23
CA GLN A 430 -12.62 4.96 -13.07
C GLN A 430 -13.99 5.52 -12.66
N ALA A 431 -14.97 4.65 -12.35
CA ALA A 431 -16.27 5.09 -11.85
C ALA A 431 -16.17 5.85 -10.51
N LYS A 432 -15.26 5.44 -9.62
CA LYS A 432 -14.98 6.18 -8.37
C LYS A 432 -14.38 7.56 -8.62
N VAL A 433 -13.52 7.70 -9.63
CA VAL A 433 -12.96 9.00 -10.02
C VAL A 433 -14.04 9.93 -10.56
N ALA A 434 -14.92 9.44 -11.44
CA ALA A 434 -16.03 10.22 -11.99
C ALA A 434 -16.99 10.71 -10.88
N GLU A 435 -17.29 9.86 -9.90
CA GLU A 435 -18.09 10.24 -8.73
C GLU A 435 -17.42 11.34 -7.89
N ILE A 436 -16.10 11.25 -7.68
CA ILE A 436 -15.34 12.28 -6.97
C ILE A 436 -15.31 13.60 -7.74
N GLU A 437 -15.18 13.56 -9.07
CA GLU A 437 -15.23 14.75 -9.93
C GLU A 437 -16.56 15.48 -9.81
N LYS A 438 -17.68 14.74 -9.88
CA LYS A 438 -19.02 15.30 -9.67
C LYS A 438 -19.17 15.98 -8.31
N GLN A 439 -18.72 15.32 -7.24
CA GLN A 439 -18.74 15.89 -5.89
C GLN A 439 -17.84 17.13 -5.74
N LEU A 440 -16.77 17.21 -6.51
CA LEU A 440 -15.84 18.32 -6.51
C LEU A 440 -16.47 19.54 -7.20
N GLU A 441 -17.10 19.35 -8.35
CA GLU A 441 -17.83 20.40 -9.07
C GLU A 441 -18.97 20.99 -8.23
N GLU A 442 -19.80 20.14 -7.61
CA GLU A 442 -20.90 20.58 -6.74
C GLU A 442 -20.39 21.46 -5.58
N LYS A 443 -19.29 21.05 -4.93
CA LYS A 443 -18.70 21.79 -3.81
C LYS A 443 -18.01 23.07 -4.27
N GLU A 444 -17.40 23.10 -5.45
CA GLU A 444 -16.78 24.31 -6.00
C GLU A 444 -17.82 25.38 -6.36
N VAL A 445 -18.96 24.98 -6.92
CA VAL A 445 -20.09 25.88 -7.20
C VAL A 445 -20.65 26.46 -5.89
N LEU A 446 -20.85 25.63 -4.88
CA LEU A 446 -21.26 26.08 -3.54
C LEU A 446 -20.26 27.05 -2.91
N LEU A 447 -18.96 26.80 -3.11
CA LEU A 447 -17.89 27.66 -2.61
C LEU A 447 -17.89 29.02 -3.30
N LEU A 448 -18.10 29.04 -4.61
CA LEU A 448 -18.22 30.26 -5.40
C LEU A 448 -19.43 31.09 -4.97
N GLN A 449 -20.59 30.46 -4.82
CA GLN A 449 -21.79 31.11 -4.29
C GLN A 449 -21.50 31.78 -2.95
N ARG A 450 -20.87 31.06 -2.02
CA ARG A 450 -20.54 31.59 -0.68
C ARG A 450 -19.50 32.71 -0.72
N ARG A 451 -18.53 32.67 -1.64
CA ARG A 451 -17.58 33.77 -1.84
C ARG A 451 -18.29 35.04 -2.31
N LEU A 452 -19.19 34.92 -3.27
CA LEU A 452 -19.97 36.05 -3.77
C LEU A 452 -20.88 36.62 -2.68
N GLU A 453 -21.63 35.78 -1.96
CA GLU A 453 -22.48 36.22 -0.86
C GLU A 453 -21.69 36.99 0.21
N ASN A 454 -20.51 36.47 0.60
CA ASN A 454 -19.63 37.17 1.53
C ASN A 454 -19.16 38.52 0.96
N HIS A 455 -18.74 38.57 -0.30
CA HIS A 455 -18.30 39.81 -0.96
C HIS A 455 -19.42 40.86 -0.97
N TYR A 456 -20.63 40.49 -1.39
CA TYR A 456 -21.79 41.38 -1.38
C TYR A 456 -22.21 41.77 0.04
N SER A 457 -22.07 40.89 1.04
CA SER A 457 -22.34 41.24 2.45
C SER A 457 -21.41 42.35 2.98
N ILE A 458 -20.14 42.35 2.57
CA ILE A 458 -19.18 43.40 2.95
C ILE A 458 -19.54 44.73 2.28
N MET A 459 -19.99 44.68 1.01
CA MET A 459 -20.41 45.86 0.26
C MET A 459 -21.66 46.55 0.87
N MET A 460 -22.45 45.86 1.72
CA MET A 460 -23.57 46.47 2.44
C MET A 460 -23.17 47.59 3.40
N ASN A 461 -21.89 47.70 3.72
CA ASN A 461 -21.35 48.71 4.62
C ASN A 461 -20.93 50.00 3.90
N PHE A 462 -20.99 50.04 2.56
CA PHE A 462 -20.56 51.18 1.77
C PHE A 462 -21.75 51.79 1.03
N ILE A 463 -21.68 53.10 0.75
CA ILE A 463 -22.67 53.82 -0.05
C ILE A 463 -22.33 53.64 -1.52
N ARG A 464 -23.32 53.26 -2.33
CA ARG A 464 -23.20 53.08 -3.78
C ARG A 464 -23.61 54.33 -4.53
N THR A 465 -22.82 54.75 -5.52
CA THR A 465 -23.21 55.80 -6.47
C THR A 465 -24.26 55.33 -7.47
N GLU A 466 -25.07 56.25 -8.00
CA GLU A 466 -26.07 55.95 -9.04
C GLU A 466 -25.47 55.83 -10.45
N VAL A 467 -24.27 56.38 -10.66
CA VAL A 467 -23.54 56.34 -11.94
C VAL A 467 -22.99 54.93 -12.19
N HIS A 468 -23.05 54.46 -13.45
CA HIS A 468 -22.46 53.19 -13.89
C HIS A 468 -21.07 53.43 -14.49
N PRO A 469 -19.99 52.75 -14.02
CA PRO A 469 -19.96 51.71 -12.99
C PRO A 469 -20.10 52.25 -11.56
N PRO A 470 -20.82 51.53 -10.66
CA PRO A 470 -21.06 51.99 -9.30
C PRO A 470 -19.77 51.98 -8.47
N ILE A 471 -19.48 53.10 -7.83
CA ILE A 471 -18.39 53.26 -6.87
C ILE A 471 -18.97 53.14 -5.46
N PHE A 472 -18.25 52.44 -4.59
CA PHE A 472 -18.58 52.27 -3.18
C PHE A 472 -17.66 53.13 -2.32
N PHE A 473 -18.24 53.97 -1.47
CA PHE A 473 -17.47 54.83 -0.56
C PHE A 473 -18.06 54.84 0.85
N LEU A 474 -17.26 55.21 1.84
CA LEU A 474 -17.66 55.34 3.23
C LEU A 474 -17.29 56.75 3.73
N PRO A 475 -18.25 57.60 4.11
CA PRO A 475 -17.97 58.92 4.64
C PRO A 475 -17.36 58.85 6.05
N ALA A 476 -16.55 59.84 6.42
CA ALA A 476 -15.90 59.89 7.74
C ALA A 476 -16.91 60.06 8.91
N LYS A 477 -18.05 60.70 8.65
CA LYS A 477 -19.18 60.81 9.58
C LYS A 477 -20.49 60.67 8.79
N HIS A 478 -21.44 59.93 9.33
CA HIS A 478 -22.76 59.81 8.73
C HIS A 478 -23.64 61.03 9.05
N THR A 479 -24.26 61.59 8.02
CA THR A 479 -25.39 62.52 8.10
C THR A 479 -26.68 61.78 7.74
N ARG A 480 -27.85 62.33 8.09
CA ARG A 480 -29.17 61.73 7.81
C ARG A 480 -29.36 61.34 6.33
N ASP A 481 -28.80 62.10 5.39
CA ASP A 481 -28.89 61.80 3.96
C ASP A 481 -27.97 60.66 3.55
N THR A 482 -26.75 60.59 4.09
CA THR A 482 -25.83 59.46 3.84
C THR A 482 -26.34 58.15 4.45
N GLU A 483 -27.10 58.20 5.56
CA GLU A 483 -27.75 57.03 6.15
C GLU A 483 -28.85 56.47 5.24
N LYS A 484 -29.69 57.35 4.65
CA LYS A 484 -30.69 56.95 3.64
C LYS A 484 -30.03 56.31 2.41
N GLN A 485 -28.91 56.86 1.94
CA GLN A 485 -28.16 56.29 0.81
C GLN A 485 -27.53 54.92 1.15
N LEU A 486 -27.08 54.73 2.39
CA LEU A 486 -26.59 53.43 2.88
C LEU A 486 -27.73 52.39 2.94
N GLU A 487 -28.92 52.77 3.40
CA GLU A 487 -30.10 51.91 3.40
C GLU A 487 -30.55 51.52 1.99
N ALA A 488 -30.56 52.47 1.05
CA ALA A 488 -30.82 52.21 -0.36
C ALA A 488 -29.79 51.22 -0.96
N THR A 489 -28.52 51.38 -0.60
CA THR A 489 -27.45 50.47 -1.02
C THR A 489 -27.65 49.06 -0.46
N ARG A 490 -28.00 48.94 0.83
CA ARG A 490 -28.32 47.65 1.48
C ARG A 490 -29.49 46.96 0.81
N ALA A 491 -30.56 47.68 0.46
CA ALA A 491 -31.72 47.11 -0.23
C ALA A 491 -31.36 46.59 -1.63
N SER A 492 -30.58 47.36 -2.40
CA SER A 492 -30.16 46.95 -3.73
C SER A 492 -29.21 45.73 -3.70
N ILE A 493 -28.27 45.69 -2.75
CA ILE A 493 -27.37 44.55 -2.58
C ILE A 493 -28.11 43.30 -2.12
N LYS A 494 -29.08 43.42 -1.20
CA LYS A 494 -29.93 42.28 -0.79
C LYS A 494 -30.69 41.68 -1.97
N THR A 495 -31.26 42.54 -2.82
CA THR A 495 -31.93 42.13 -4.06
C THR A 495 -30.93 41.42 -4.99
N LYS A 496 -29.71 41.95 -5.11
CA LYS A 496 -28.66 41.33 -5.93
C LYS A 496 -28.20 39.97 -5.43
N ILE A 497 -28.09 39.78 -4.12
CA ILE A 497 -27.79 38.49 -3.50
C ILE A 497 -28.91 37.48 -3.79
N ALA A 498 -30.17 37.91 -3.72
CA ALA A 498 -31.31 37.05 -4.05
C ALA A 498 -31.31 36.63 -5.53
N GLU A 499 -31.03 37.56 -6.45
CA GLU A 499 -30.85 37.26 -7.88
C GLU A 499 -29.72 36.26 -8.13
N LEU A 500 -28.57 36.43 -7.49
CA LEU A 500 -27.43 35.52 -7.64
C LEU A 500 -27.78 34.12 -7.15
N ARG A 501 -28.43 34.01 -5.99
CA ARG A 501 -28.93 32.72 -5.47
C ARG A 501 -29.87 32.02 -6.44
N GLN A 502 -30.72 32.78 -7.12
CA GLN A 502 -31.62 32.21 -8.12
C GLN A 502 -30.86 31.73 -9.36
N LYS A 503 -29.91 32.51 -9.88
CA LYS A 503 -29.07 32.11 -11.02
C LYS A 503 -28.30 30.82 -10.77
N PHE A 504 -27.68 30.67 -9.59
CA PHE A 504 -26.97 29.44 -9.23
C PHE A 504 -27.91 28.23 -9.09
N LYS A 505 -29.15 28.43 -8.61
CA LYS A 505 -30.17 27.36 -8.59
C LYS A 505 -30.59 26.94 -10.00
N GLU A 506 -30.79 27.89 -10.90
CA GLU A 506 -31.14 27.63 -12.30
C GLU A 506 -29.99 26.91 -13.04
N GLU A 507 -28.74 27.28 -12.75
CA GLU A 507 -27.55 26.64 -13.32
C GLU A 507 -27.37 25.19 -12.82
N ALA A 508 -27.59 24.94 -11.52
CA ALA A 508 -27.61 23.59 -10.95
C ALA A 508 -28.74 22.71 -11.52
N GLN A 509 -29.91 23.30 -11.81
CA GLN A 509 -30.99 22.57 -12.49
C GLN A 509 -30.67 22.28 -13.95
N ARG A 510 -29.98 23.18 -14.65
CA ARG A 510 -29.53 22.96 -16.04
C ARG A 510 -28.44 21.90 -16.14
N SER A 511 -27.50 21.84 -15.19
CA SER A 511 -26.49 20.77 -15.15
C SER A 511 -27.13 19.40 -14.91
N SER A 512 -28.06 19.29 -13.96
CA SER A 512 -28.79 18.03 -13.71
C SER A 512 -29.62 17.55 -14.90
N LYS A 513 -30.24 18.46 -15.66
CA LYS A 513 -30.95 18.12 -16.91
C LYS A 513 -30.01 17.68 -18.03
N ARG A 514 -28.83 18.29 -18.14
CA ARG A 514 -27.80 17.89 -19.12
C ARG A 514 -27.21 16.52 -18.79
N GLU A 515 -27.02 16.19 -17.51
CA GLU A 515 -26.57 14.86 -17.08
C GLU A 515 -27.62 13.79 -17.37
N ASN A 516 -28.90 14.04 -17.07
CA ASN A 516 -29.97 13.08 -17.38
C ASN A 516 -30.14 12.87 -18.89
N GLY A 517 -30.09 13.94 -19.69
CA GLY A 517 -30.16 13.81 -21.16
C GLY A 517 -28.94 13.13 -21.77
N LYS A 518 -27.77 13.22 -21.13
CA LYS A 518 -26.55 12.52 -21.56
C LYS A 518 -26.60 11.03 -21.20
N ALA A 519 -27.15 10.68 -20.04
CA ALA A 519 -27.38 9.29 -19.65
C ALA A 519 -28.47 8.60 -20.50
N GLU A 520 -29.49 9.33 -20.93
CA GLU A 520 -30.49 8.84 -21.89
C GLU A 520 -29.89 8.64 -23.30
N ALA A 521 -29.09 9.59 -23.78
CA ALA A 521 -28.41 9.47 -25.08
C ALA A 521 -27.30 8.40 -25.11
N GLU A 522 -26.55 8.20 -24.02
CA GLU A 522 -25.57 7.11 -23.89
C GLU A 522 -26.27 5.74 -23.78
N GLY A 523 -27.43 5.66 -23.13
CA GLY A 523 -28.25 4.45 -23.09
C GLY A 523 -28.93 4.10 -24.41
N GLU A 524 -29.36 5.10 -25.19
CA GLU A 524 -29.89 4.89 -26.55
C GLU A 524 -28.78 4.49 -27.53
N ALA A 525 -27.58 5.07 -27.42
CA ALA A 525 -26.42 4.68 -28.25
C ALA A 525 -25.88 3.28 -27.91
N GLU A 526 -25.89 2.87 -26.64
CA GLU A 526 -25.56 1.49 -26.24
C GLU A 526 -26.60 0.47 -26.74
N ALA A 527 -27.89 0.83 -26.72
CA ALA A 527 -28.96 -0.01 -27.26
C ALA A 527 -28.91 -0.14 -28.80
N GLU A 528 -28.55 0.94 -29.52
CA GLU A 528 -28.34 0.91 -30.98
C GLU A 528 -27.07 0.11 -31.34
N ALA A 529 -25.99 0.21 -30.56
CA ALA A 529 -24.77 -0.58 -30.76
C ALA A 529 -24.97 -2.08 -30.49
N GLU A 530 -25.81 -2.45 -29.51
CA GLU A 530 -26.22 -3.85 -29.27
C GLU A 530 -27.13 -4.37 -30.41
N ALA A 531 -28.01 -3.54 -30.95
CA ALA A 531 -28.87 -3.90 -32.07
C ALA A 531 -28.08 -4.11 -33.39
N GLU A 532 -27.12 -3.22 -33.70
CA GLU A 532 -26.23 -3.40 -34.86
C GLU A 532 -25.28 -4.59 -34.71
N GLY A 533 -24.91 -4.93 -33.46
CA GLY A 533 -24.15 -6.13 -33.12
C GLY A 533 -24.91 -7.42 -33.42
N GLU A 534 -26.20 -7.48 -33.07
CA GLU A 534 -27.07 -8.63 -33.37
C GLU A 534 -27.38 -8.78 -34.87
N GLU A 535 -27.48 -7.69 -35.63
CA GLU A 535 -27.69 -7.77 -37.09
C GLU A 535 -26.44 -8.27 -37.84
N LYS A 536 -25.23 -7.90 -37.39
CA LYS A 536 -23.97 -8.44 -37.95
C LYS A 536 -23.74 -9.91 -37.59
N GLU A 537 -24.24 -10.37 -36.45
CA GLU A 537 -24.19 -11.80 -36.07
C GLU A 537 -25.16 -12.64 -36.92
N LYS A 538 -26.38 -12.13 -37.17
CA LYS A 538 -27.37 -12.77 -38.06
C LYS A 538 -26.97 -12.77 -39.54
N GLY A 539 -26.19 -11.78 -39.99
CA GLY A 539 -25.64 -11.74 -41.34
C GLY A 539 -24.58 -12.82 -41.61
N LYS A 540 -23.71 -13.11 -40.62
CA LYS A 540 -22.68 -14.15 -40.74
C LYS A 540 -23.21 -15.58 -40.59
N GLU A 541 -24.39 -15.75 -39.99
CA GLU A 541 -25.05 -17.07 -39.86
C GLU A 541 -25.78 -17.48 -41.16
N LYS A 542 -26.19 -16.52 -42.01
CA LYS A 542 -26.87 -16.80 -43.29
C LYS A 542 -25.94 -17.15 -44.47
N ASP A 543 -24.67 -16.73 -44.43
CA ASP A 543 -23.70 -17.10 -45.49
C ASP A 543 -23.01 -18.45 -45.25
N LYS A 544 -23.24 -19.09 -44.09
CA LYS A 544 -22.72 -20.44 -43.78
C LYS A 544 -23.72 -21.57 -44.02
N GLU A 545 -24.97 -21.27 -44.35
CA GLU A 545 -26.04 -22.26 -44.54
C GLU A 545 -26.47 -22.45 -46.02
N LYS A 546 -25.77 -21.83 -46.98
CA LYS A 546 -26.04 -21.93 -48.43
C LYS A 546 -24.93 -22.61 -49.24
N GLY A 547 -24.14 -23.47 -48.60
CA GLY A 547 -23.01 -24.15 -49.23
C GLY A 547 -22.96 -25.64 -48.96
N GLU A 548 -24.08 -26.37 -48.94
CA GLU A 548 -24.07 -27.83 -49.05
C GLU A 548 -25.45 -28.39 -49.45
N MET A 549 -25.47 -29.01 -50.64
CA MET A 549 -26.38 -30.06 -51.15
C MET A 549 -27.79 -29.71 -51.67
N ASP A 550 -27.83 -29.59 -52.99
CA ASP A 550 -28.42 -30.57 -53.93
C ASP A 550 -29.84 -30.38 -54.55
N VAL A 551 -29.79 -30.26 -55.88
CA VAL A 551 -30.42 -31.12 -56.92
C VAL A 551 -31.96 -31.09 -57.11
N GLU A 552 -32.33 -30.72 -58.34
CA GLU A 552 -33.55 -31.04 -59.12
C GLU A 552 -34.93 -30.56 -58.64
N GLU A 553 -35.47 -29.53 -59.31
CA GLU A 553 -36.54 -29.67 -60.32
C GLU A 553 -36.81 -28.31 -61.01
N LYS A 554 -36.76 -28.30 -62.35
CA LYS A 554 -37.37 -27.27 -63.21
C LYS A 554 -38.86 -27.65 -63.36
N PRO A 555 -39.82 -26.70 -63.42
CA PRO A 555 -40.00 -25.94 -64.67
C PRO A 555 -40.52 -24.49 -64.56
N ALA A 556 -40.15 -23.73 -65.60
CA ALA A 556 -40.89 -22.69 -66.34
C ALA A 556 -41.61 -21.53 -65.62
N GLY A 557 -41.33 -20.31 -66.09
CA GLY A 557 -42.33 -19.24 -66.17
C GLY A 557 -41.86 -17.84 -65.77
N ASP A 558 -41.43 -17.08 -66.78
CA ASP A 558 -41.65 -15.64 -67.01
C ASP A 558 -41.40 -14.57 -65.94
N GLY A 559 -40.61 -13.58 -66.37
CA GLY A 559 -41.11 -12.20 -66.44
C GLY A 559 -40.48 -11.22 -65.45
N ALA A 560 -39.73 -10.26 -66.00
CA ALA A 560 -39.83 -8.80 -65.80
C ALA A 560 -40.09 -8.26 -64.37
N GLU A 561 -39.54 -7.17 -63.88
CA GLU A 561 -38.70 -6.08 -64.38
C GLU A 561 -38.50 -5.18 -63.14
N SER A 562 -37.40 -4.42 -63.16
CA SER A 562 -37.30 -3.02 -62.73
C SER A 562 -37.82 -2.52 -61.36
N GLU A 563 -36.93 -1.70 -60.78
CA GLU A 563 -37.22 -0.41 -60.14
C GLU A 563 -37.71 -0.42 -58.68
N SER A 564 -36.90 0.06 -57.73
CA SER A 564 -36.38 1.41 -57.49
C SER A 564 -37.33 2.28 -56.67
N SER A 565 -36.70 3.00 -55.75
CA SER A 565 -37.05 4.36 -55.31
C SER A 565 -38.13 4.51 -54.25
N GLY A 566 -37.75 5.15 -53.15
CA GLY A 566 -38.60 5.60 -52.06
C GLY A 566 -37.81 5.85 -50.80
#